data_AF-A0A6G0XGU9-F1
#
_entry.id   AF-A0A6G0XGU9-F1
#
_cell.length_a   1.000
_cell.length_b   1.000
_cell.length_c   1.000
_cell.angle_alpha   90.00
_cell.angle_beta   90.00
_cell.angle_gamma   90.00
#
_symmetry.space_group_name_H-M   'P 1'
#
loop_
_entity.id
_entity.type
_entity.pdbx_description
1 polymer ?
#
loop_
_entity_poly.entity_id
_entity_poly.type
_entity_poly.pdbx_seq_one_letter_code
_entity_poly.pdbx_strand_id
1 'polypeptide(L)'
;MPIVSNVFGWAGCDSACKTNFEKCVKAGNNIAFVPGGFEEATLYEYGKHRIYIKKRAGFIKYGLQYGYKIYPSYHFGEEMTYHALTWFLPFRMWLNKFKISGVLAIGAWWCFYMPLRSAELITVVGKPIQLPTIANPTREDVEKYHKIYIDAMQDLFDRHKVKYAKDPNAKLEIY
;
A
#
# COMPACT_ATOMS: atom_id res chain seq x y z
N MET A 1 -9.14 -4.75 -18.45
CA MET A 1 -8.80 -4.92 -19.89
C MET A 1 -8.21 -6.31 -20.09
N PRO A 2 -8.71 -7.13 -21.02
CA PRO A 2 -8.33 -8.54 -21.15
C PRO A 2 -6.84 -8.76 -21.40
N ILE A 3 -6.23 -7.96 -22.28
CA ILE A 3 -4.79 -8.06 -22.62
C ILE A 3 -3.93 -7.73 -21.40
N VAL A 4 -4.27 -6.65 -20.69
CA VAL A 4 -3.58 -6.23 -19.46
C VAL A 4 -3.69 -7.32 -18.37
N SER A 5 -4.86 -7.94 -18.23
CA SER A 5 -5.08 -9.04 -17.27
C SER A 5 -4.21 -10.25 -17.57
N ASN A 6 -4.06 -10.63 -18.85
CA ASN A 6 -3.24 -11.77 -19.25
C ASN A 6 -1.75 -11.50 -19.04
N VAL A 7 -1.28 -10.28 -19.34
CA VAL A 7 0.10 -9.86 -19.09
C VAL A 7 0.43 -9.90 -17.60
N PHE A 8 -0.47 -9.40 -16.74
CA PHE A 8 -0.31 -9.50 -15.28
C PHE A 8 -0.33 -10.95 -14.80
N GLY A 9 -1.21 -11.79 -15.34
CA GLY A 9 -1.25 -13.22 -15.04
C GLY A 9 0.07 -13.93 -15.35
N TRP A 10 0.68 -13.64 -16.50
CA TRP A 10 2.00 -14.18 -16.86
C TRP A 10 3.13 -13.67 -15.95
N ALA A 11 3.00 -12.47 -15.40
CA ALA A 11 3.93 -11.93 -14.41
C ALA A 11 3.68 -12.49 -12.98
N GLY A 12 2.77 -13.45 -12.82
CA GLY A 12 2.42 -14.02 -11.51
C GLY A 12 1.57 -13.09 -10.65
N CYS A 13 1.01 -12.02 -11.23
CA CYS A 13 0.07 -11.15 -10.55
C CYS A 13 -1.35 -11.67 -10.72
N ASP A 14 -2.11 -11.65 -9.62
CA ASP A 14 -3.51 -12.07 -9.62
C ASP A 14 -4.36 -11.02 -8.88
N SER A 15 -5.67 -11.13 -8.99
CA SER A 15 -6.62 -10.24 -8.32
C SER A 15 -6.41 -10.28 -6.81
N ALA A 16 -6.31 -9.10 -6.20
CA ALA A 16 -6.29 -8.94 -4.74
C ALA A 16 -7.68 -9.11 -4.09
N CYS A 17 -8.62 -9.75 -4.78
CA CYS A 17 -9.94 -10.02 -4.22
C CYS A 17 -9.84 -11.01 -3.04
N LYS A 18 -10.75 -10.87 -2.07
CA LYS A 18 -10.72 -11.65 -0.83
C LYS A 18 -10.61 -13.16 -1.08
N THR A 19 -11.39 -13.68 -2.02
CA THR A 19 -11.42 -15.11 -2.36
C THR A 19 -10.08 -15.59 -2.88
N ASN A 20 -9.41 -14.80 -3.72
CA ASN A 20 -8.13 -15.18 -4.27
C ASN A 20 -6.99 -15.02 -3.25
N PHE A 21 -6.98 -13.91 -2.51
CA PHE A 21 -6.03 -13.69 -1.42
C PHE A 21 -6.07 -14.86 -0.41
N GLU A 22 -7.27 -15.27 0.01
CA GLU A 22 -7.44 -16.39 0.92
C GLU A 22 -6.97 -17.72 0.33
N LYS A 23 -7.19 -17.97 -0.97
CA LYS A 23 -6.65 -19.16 -1.67
C LYS A 23 -5.12 -19.17 -1.64
N CYS A 24 -4.47 -18.06 -1.98
CA CYS A 24 -3.02 -17.95 -1.98
C CYS A 24 -2.44 -18.15 -0.58
N VAL A 25 -3.04 -17.51 0.43
CA VAL A 25 -2.58 -17.63 1.82
C VAL A 25 -2.73 -19.08 2.32
N LYS A 26 -3.87 -19.73 2.04
CA LYS A 26 -4.11 -21.14 2.38
C LYS A 26 -3.12 -22.10 1.73
N ALA A 27 -2.70 -21.79 0.50
CA ALA A 27 -1.73 -22.59 -0.24
C ALA A 27 -0.28 -22.44 0.28
N GLY A 28 -0.02 -21.50 1.18
CA GLY A 28 1.34 -21.24 1.69
C GLY A 28 2.19 -20.37 0.75
N ASN A 29 1.57 -19.65 -0.19
CA ASN A 29 2.31 -18.84 -1.16
C ASN A 29 2.87 -17.57 -0.52
N ASN A 30 4.06 -17.15 -0.96
CA ASN A 30 4.56 -15.80 -0.67
C ASN A 30 3.75 -14.78 -1.46
N ILE A 31 3.23 -13.75 -0.79
CA ILE A 31 2.34 -12.75 -1.37
C ILE A 31 2.91 -11.35 -1.13
N ALA A 32 2.99 -10.56 -2.19
CA ALA A 32 3.23 -9.13 -2.14
C ALA A 32 1.97 -8.40 -2.63
N PHE A 33 1.55 -7.35 -1.92
CA PHE A 33 0.35 -6.57 -2.26
C PHE A 33 0.42 -5.19 -1.62
N VAL A 34 -0.36 -4.25 -2.16
CA VAL A 34 -0.49 -2.88 -1.63
C VAL A 34 -1.82 -2.77 -0.88
N PRO A 35 -1.81 -2.64 0.46
CA PRO A 35 -3.05 -2.68 1.27
C PRO A 35 -3.94 -1.44 1.11
N GLY A 36 -3.38 -0.32 0.66
CA GLY A 36 -4.08 0.97 0.56
C GLY A 36 -5.14 1.04 -0.54
N GLY A 37 -4.87 0.45 -1.70
CA GLY A 37 -5.81 0.37 -2.82
C GLY A 37 -6.25 1.74 -3.34
N PHE A 38 -7.52 1.84 -3.78
CA PHE A 38 -8.07 3.06 -4.37
C PHE A 38 -8.07 4.26 -3.41
N GLU A 39 -8.27 4.04 -2.11
CA GLU A 39 -8.29 5.09 -1.11
C GLU A 39 -6.91 5.73 -0.91
N GLU A 40 -5.84 4.94 -0.92
CA GLU A 40 -4.47 5.47 -0.89
C GLU A 40 -4.16 6.26 -2.16
N ALA A 41 -4.50 5.70 -3.32
CA ALA A 41 -4.31 6.40 -4.59
C ALA A 41 -5.09 7.73 -4.65
N THR A 42 -6.32 7.78 -4.13
CA THR A 42 -7.13 9.02 -4.07
C THR A 42 -6.57 10.04 -3.05
N LEU A 43 -5.88 9.57 -2.01
CA LEU A 43 -5.20 10.41 -1.01
C LEU A 43 -3.86 10.95 -1.48
N TYR A 44 -3.30 10.39 -2.55
CA TYR A 44 -2.03 10.80 -3.12
C TYR A 44 -1.98 12.31 -3.38
N GLU A 45 -0.87 12.91 -2.98
CA GLU A 45 -0.58 14.33 -3.18
C GLU A 45 0.92 14.48 -3.45
N TYR A 46 1.25 15.26 -4.47
CA TYR A 46 2.64 15.44 -4.89
C TYR A 46 3.51 15.97 -3.74
N GLY A 47 4.63 15.30 -3.50
CA GLY A 47 5.59 15.64 -2.45
C GLY A 47 5.16 15.25 -1.03
N LYS A 48 4.05 14.53 -0.85
CA LYS A 48 3.60 14.06 0.47
C LYS A 48 3.66 12.55 0.61
N HIS A 49 4.16 12.11 1.76
CA HIS A 49 4.21 10.70 2.14
C HIS A 49 2.91 10.30 2.82
N ARG A 50 2.00 9.66 2.09
CA ARG A 50 0.68 9.25 2.61
C ARG A 50 0.43 7.77 2.36
N ILE A 51 -0.06 7.07 3.37
CA ILE A 51 -0.51 5.68 3.24
C ILE A 51 -1.89 5.51 3.86
N TYR A 52 -2.72 4.63 3.30
CA TYR A 52 -4.06 4.31 3.80
C TYR A 52 -4.08 2.89 4.36
N ILE A 53 -3.78 2.75 5.65
CA ILE A 53 -3.58 1.45 6.27
C ILE A 53 -4.30 1.28 7.60
N LYS A 54 -4.64 2.34 8.33
CA LYS A 54 -5.27 2.25 9.67
C LYS A 54 -6.55 1.43 9.66
N LYS A 55 -7.33 1.50 8.58
CA LYS A 55 -8.59 0.76 8.40
C LYS A 55 -8.42 -0.56 7.64
N ARG A 56 -7.20 -0.98 7.34
CA ARG A 56 -6.87 -2.10 6.44
C ARG A 56 -6.19 -3.27 7.16
N ALA A 57 -6.72 -3.71 8.29
CA ALA A 57 -6.13 -4.80 9.08
C ALA A 57 -6.42 -6.23 8.58
N GLY A 58 -7.09 -6.40 7.42
CA GLY A 58 -7.54 -7.71 6.94
C GLY A 58 -6.40 -8.71 6.69
N PHE A 59 -5.25 -8.22 6.21
CA PHE A 59 -4.08 -9.07 5.98
C PHE A 59 -3.43 -9.56 7.27
N ILE A 60 -3.51 -8.79 8.37
CA ILE A 60 -3.06 -9.22 9.70
C ILE A 60 -3.91 -10.39 10.19
N LYS A 61 -5.24 -10.33 9.97
CA LYS A 61 -6.13 -11.45 10.28
C LYS A 61 -5.68 -12.73 9.59
N TYR A 62 -5.45 -12.67 8.28
CA TYR A 62 -4.95 -13.82 7.52
C TYR A 62 -3.56 -14.26 7.99
N GLY A 63 -2.67 -13.31 8.27
CA GLY A 63 -1.35 -13.63 8.78
C GLY A 63 -1.38 -14.35 10.13
N LEU A 64 -2.31 -13.99 11.03
CA LEU A 64 -2.55 -14.71 12.28
C LEU A 64 -3.15 -16.09 12.04
N GLN A 65 -4.10 -16.24 11.12
CA GLN A 65 -4.75 -17.53 10.85
C GLN A 65 -3.79 -18.60 10.32
N TYR A 66 -2.82 -18.18 9.51
CA TYR A 66 -1.92 -19.10 8.81
C TYR A 66 -0.45 -18.98 9.24
N GLY A 67 -0.14 -18.18 10.27
CA GLY A 67 1.20 -18.06 10.83
C GLY A 67 2.21 -17.35 9.92
N TYR A 68 1.78 -16.41 9.09
CA TYR A 68 2.67 -15.72 8.16
C TYR A 68 3.63 -14.77 8.87
N LYS A 69 4.81 -14.64 8.27
CA LYS A 69 5.78 -13.59 8.57
C LYS A 69 5.52 -12.42 7.63
N ILE A 70 5.31 -11.22 8.17
CA ILE A 70 4.99 -10.02 7.40
C ILE A 70 6.23 -9.14 7.30
N TYR A 71 6.53 -8.67 6.10
CA TYR A 71 7.61 -7.73 5.83
C TYR A 71 7.00 -6.37 5.42
N PRO A 72 7.07 -5.33 6.27
CA PRO A 72 6.68 -4.00 5.86
C PRO A 72 7.65 -3.48 4.78
N SER A 73 7.13 -2.94 3.69
CA SER A 73 7.93 -2.28 2.66
C SER A 73 7.40 -0.88 2.39
N TYR A 74 8.30 0.06 2.16
CA TYR A 74 7.96 1.44 1.82
C TYR A 74 8.75 1.89 0.58
N HIS A 75 8.11 2.69 -0.27
CA HIS A 75 8.65 3.16 -1.53
C HIS A 75 8.85 4.68 -1.46
N PHE A 76 10.11 5.13 -1.41
CA PHE A 76 10.47 6.55 -1.52
C PHE A 76 10.53 6.98 -2.98
N GLY A 77 10.18 8.24 -3.24
CA GLY A 77 10.14 8.85 -4.57
C GLY A 77 8.81 8.68 -5.29
N GLU A 78 7.96 7.75 -4.84
CA GLU A 78 6.62 7.55 -5.39
C GLU A 78 5.78 8.84 -5.29
N GLU A 79 5.93 9.60 -4.21
CA GLU A 79 5.29 10.89 -3.99
C GLU A 79 5.67 11.97 -5.02
N MET A 80 6.69 11.73 -5.85
CA MET A 80 7.19 12.65 -6.87
C MET A 80 6.88 12.20 -8.30
N THR A 81 6.18 11.08 -8.47
CA THR A 81 5.93 10.48 -9.79
C THR A 81 4.78 11.13 -10.57
N TYR A 82 3.81 11.76 -9.90
CA TYR A 82 2.66 12.36 -10.55
C TYR A 82 2.24 13.66 -9.86
N HIS A 83 1.77 14.65 -10.62
CA HIS A 83 0.98 15.73 -10.03
C HIS A 83 -0.46 15.27 -9.88
N ALA A 84 -1.04 15.42 -8.70
CA ALA A 84 -2.41 14.99 -8.45
C ALA A 84 -3.34 16.16 -8.11
N LEU A 85 -4.59 16.07 -8.56
CA LEU A 85 -5.61 17.03 -8.19
C LEU A 85 -6.02 16.83 -6.72
N THR A 86 -5.72 17.81 -5.88
CA THR A 86 -6.02 17.76 -4.44
C THR A 86 -7.45 18.24 -4.10
N TRP A 87 -8.12 18.92 -5.02
CA TRP A 87 -9.44 19.52 -4.79
C TRP A 87 -10.55 18.49 -4.56
N PHE A 88 -11.58 18.86 -3.79
CA PHE A 88 -12.77 18.02 -3.51
C PHE A 88 -12.47 16.61 -2.99
N LEU A 89 -11.42 16.44 -2.18
CA LEU A 89 -11.04 15.14 -1.62
C LEU A 89 -12.21 14.36 -0.98
N PRO A 90 -13.12 14.96 -0.18
CA PRO A 90 -14.25 14.22 0.39
C PRO A 90 -15.17 13.60 -0.67
N PHE A 91 -15.43 14.31 -1.76
CA PHE A 91 -16.23 13.80 -2.88
C PHE A 91 -15.49 12.69 -3.62
N ARG A 92 -14.19 12.85 -3.89
CA ARG A 92 -13.37 11.81 -4.54
C ARG A 92 -13.28 10.53 -3.68
N MET A 93 -13.13 10.67 -2.37
CA MET A 93 -13.17 9.54 -1.43
C MET A 93 -14.56 8.88 -1.36
N TRP A 94 -15.63 9.66 -1.54
CA TRP A 94 -16.99 9.12 -1.65
C TRP A 94 -17.18 8.30 -2.93
N LEU A 95 -16.61 8.72 -4.07
CA LEU A 95 -16.64 7.96 -5.33
C LEU A 95 -15.98 6.59 -5.23
N ASN A 96 -14.92 6.45 -4.43
CA ASN A 96 -14.25 5.16 -4.20
C ASN A 96 -15.22 4.08 -3.66
N LYS A 97 -16.28 4.47 -2.94
CA LYS A 97 -17.32 3.52 -2.48
C LYS A 97 -18.06 2.83 -3.63
N PHE A 98 -18.14 3.49 -4.78
CA PHE A 98 -18.74 2.97 -6.02
C PHE A 98 -17.71 2.34 -6.96
N LYS A 99 -16.49 2.07 -6.47
CA LYS A 99 -15.36 1.55 -7.28
C LYS A 99 -14.97 2.47 -8.44
N ILE A 100 -15.30 3.75 -8.36
CA ILE A 100 -14.85 4.79 -9.27
C ILE A 100 -13.64 5.45 -8.62
N SER A 101 -12.46 5.19 -9.19
CA SER A 101 -11.21 5.77 -8.68
C SER A 101 -11.24 7.28 -8.86
N GLY A 102 -11.31 8.02 -7.74
CA GLY A 102 -11.26 9.49 -7.72
C GLY A 102 -9.85 10.05 -7.97
N VAL A 103 -8.97 9.30 -8.63
CA VAL A 103 -7.58 9.66 -8.86
C VAL A 103 -7.45 10.38 -10.18
N LEU A 104 -6.95 11.61 -10.13
CA LEU A 104 -6.54 12.35 -11.31
C LEU A 104 -5.06 12.67 -11.15
N ALA A 105 -4.24 11.75 -11.67
CA ALA A 105 -2.79 11.85 -11.71
C ALA A 105 -2.37 12.33 -13.11
N ILE A 106 -1.58 13.40 -13.14
CA ILE A 106 -1.02 14.02 -14.33
C ILE A 106 0.49 13.84 -14.26
N GLY A 107 1.01 13.02 -15.16
CA GLY A 107 2.43 12.76 -15.28
C GLY A 107 3.09 13.60 -16.37
N ALA A 108 3.84 12.97 -17.27
CA ALA A 108 4.65 13.69 -18.25
C ALA A 108 3.78 14.42 -19.31
N TRP A 109 4.24 15.59 -19.77
CA TRP A 109 3.48 16.45 -20.71
C TRP A 109 3.10 15.75 -22.04
N TRP A 110 3.99 14.89 -22.55
CA TRP A 110 3.82 14.12 -23.78
C TRP A 110 2.94 12.88 -23.63
N CYS A 111 2.71 12.42 -22.39
CA CYS A 111 1.80 11.32 -22.06
C CYS A 111 1.42 11.40 -20.58
N PHE A 112 0.25 11.97 -20.28
CA PHE A 112 -0.15 12.28 -18.91
C PHE A 112 -0.33 11.05 -18.02
N TYR A 113 -0.48 9.84 -18.58
CA TYR A 113 -0.52 8.59 -17.83
C TYR A 113 0.87 8.08 -17.40
N MET A 114 1.95 8.54 -18.04
CA MET A 114 3.31 8.12 -17.74
C MET A 114 3.89 8.94 -16.58
N PRO A 115 4.61 8.32 -15.62
CA PRO A 115 5.16 9.03 -14.48
C PRO A 115 6.22 10.05 -14.90
N LEU A 116 6.41 11.06 -14.05
CA LEU A 116 7.52 12.01 -14.14
C LEU A 116 8.84 11.27 -13.95
N ARG A 117 9.78 11.49 -14.87
CA ARG A 117 11.11 10.85 -14.86
C ARG A 117 12.07 11.41 -13.81
N SER A 118 11.65 12.44 -13.07
CA SER A 118 12.48 13.13 -12.08
C SER A 118 12.58 12.40 -10.74
N ALA A 119 11.82 11.33 -10.54
CA ALA A 119 11.76 10.60 -9.28
C ALA A 119 12.67 9.35 -9.30
N GLU A 120 13.63 9.29 -8.39
CA GLU A 120 14.33 8.04 -8.07
C GLU A 120 13.44 7.20 -7.15
N LEU A 121 13.15 5.95 -7.56
CA LEU A 121 12.31 5.04 -6.78
C LEU A 121 13.16 4.11 -5.93
N ILE A 122 13.06 4.25 -4.61
CA ILE A 122 13.85 3.49 -3.65
C ILE A 122 12.90 2.69 -2.76
N THR A 123 12.99 1.37 -2.84
CA THR A 123 12.21 0.48 -1.98
C THR A 123 13.04 0.06 -0.78
N VAL A 124 12.53 0.31 0.42
CA VAL A 124 13.12 -0.19 1.67
C VAL A 124 12.22 -1.28 2.24
N VAL A 125 12.84 -2.36 2.72
CA VAL A 125 12.15 -3.49 3.36
C VAL A 125 12.55 -3.53 4.82
N GLY A 126 11.56 -3.53 5.70
CA GLY A 126 11.75 -3.55 7.14
C GLY A 126 12.01 -4.95 7.70
N LYS A 127 12.24 -4.98 9.02
CA LYS A 127 12.42 -6.23 9.76
C LYS A 127 11.14 -7.07 9.69
N PRO A 128 11.27 -8.41 9.64
CA PRO A 128 10.11 -9.28 9.67
C PRO A 128 9.32 -9.19 10.97
N ILE A 129 8.00 -9.21 10.85
CA ILE A 129 7.06 -9.34 11.96
C ILE A 129 6.53 -10.77 11.91
N GLN A 130 7.02 -11.62 12.81
CA GLN A 130 6.51 -12.98 12.95
C GLN A 130 5.18 -12.94 13.71
N LEU A 131 4.11 -13.42 13.09
CA LEU A 131 2.81 -13.56 13.74
C LEU A 131 2.66 -14.95 14.35
N PRO A 132 1.99 -15.09 15.51
CA PRO A 132 1.59 -16.39 16.00
C PRO A 132 0.45 -16.95 15.15
N THR A 133 0.29 -18.27 15.16
CA THR A 133 -0.84 -18.94 14.51
C THR A 133 -2.04 -19.00 15.46
N ILE A 134 -3.12 -18.30 15.13
CA ILE A 134 -4.39 -18.29 15.86
C ILE A 134 -5.50 -18.61 14.86
N ALA A 135 -6.13 -19.77 14.97
CA ALA A 135 -7.14 -20.23 14.00
C ALA A 135 -8.32 -19.26 13.85
N ASN A 136 -8.80 -18.70 14.97
CA ASN A 136 -9.91 -17.75 15.04
C ASN A 136 -9.47 -16.48 15.78
N PRO A 137 -8.70 -15.58 15.13
CA PRO A 137 -8.19 -14.39 15.79
C PRO A 137 -9.33 -13.44 16.13
N THR A 138 -9.33 -12.92 17.35
CA THR A 138 -10.29 -11.91 17.80
C THR A 138 -10.01 -10.55 17.14
N ARG A 139 -10.94 -9.60 17.28
CA ARG A 139 -10.70 -8.24 16.76
C ARG A 139 -9.53 -7.59 17.50
N GLU A 140 -9.43 -7.83 18.79
CA GLU A 140 -8.40 -7.31 19.68
C GLU A 140 -7.02 -7.87 19.30
N ASP A 141 -6.94 -9.16 18.92
CA ASP A 141 -5.70 -9.75 18.37
C ASP A 141 -5.27 -9.03 17.09
N VAL A 142 -6.22 -8.85 16.15
CA VAL A 142 -5.94 -8.19 14.87
C VAL A 142 -5.49 -6.75 15.10
N GLU A 143 -6.17 -6.00 15.96
CA GLU A 143 -5.82 -4.61 16.28
C GLU A 143 -4.43 -4.51 16.93
N LYS A 144 -4.09 -5.42 17.85
CA LYS A 144 -2.78 -5.48 18.49
C LYS A 144 -1.66 -5.65 17.46
N TYR A 145 -1.74 -6.67 16.60
CA TYR A 145 -0.68 -6.93 15.62
C TYR A 145 -0.69 -5.92 14.46
N HIS A 146 -1.85 -5.36 14.14
CA HIS A 146 -1.93 -4.26 13.17
C HIS A 146 -1.26 -2.99 13.69
N LYS A 147 -1.39 -2.69 14.98
CA LYS A 147 -0.65 -1.60 15.61
C LYS A 147 0.86 -1.82 15.52
N ILE A 148 1.33 -3.04 15.82
CA ILE A 148 2.76 -3.40 15.66
C ILE A 148 3.23 -3.18 14.21
N TYR A 149 2.40 -3.56 13.23
CA TYR A 149 2.69 -3.31 11.82
C TYR A 149 2.78 -1.81 11.48
N ILE A 150 1.83 -0.99 11.96
CA ILE A 150 1.83 0.46 11.76
C ILE A 150 3.08 1.09 12.39
N ASP A 151 3.41 0.71 13.62
CA ASP A 151 4.59 1.22 14.34
C ASP A 151 5.88 0.84 13.59
N ALA A 152 5.96 -0.39 13.05
CA ALA A 152 7.08 -0.84 12.23
C ALA A 152 7.18 -0.10 10.89
N MET A 153 6.06 0.25 10.25
CA MET A 153 6.04 1.09 9.04
C MET A 153 6.53 2.50 9.32
N GLN A 154 6.11 3.09 10.44
CA GLN A 154 6.55 4.42 10.87
C GLN A 154 8.05 4.43 11.17
N ASP A 155 8.55 3.45 11.93
CA ASP A 155 9.98 3.27 12.21
C ASP A 155 10.80 3.04 10.92
N LEU A 156 10.29 2.22 9.99
CA LEU A 156 10.94 1.99 8.70
C LEU A 156 11.10 3.28 7.91
N PHE A 157 10.05 4.11 7.86
CA PHE A 157 10.10 5.42 7.22
C PHE A 157 11.09 6.36 7.91
N ASP A 158 10.99 6.52 9.24
CA ASP A 158 11.79 7.48 9.99
C ASP A 158 13.30 7.17 9.94
N ARG A 159 13.69 5.89 9.89
CA ARG A 159 15.10 5.50 9.72
C ARG A 159 15.70 5.87 8.37
N HIS A 160 14.86 5.96 7.33
CA HIS A 160 15.33 6.10 5.96
C HIS A 160 15.03 7.46 5.33
N LYS A 161 14.09 8.23 5.90
CA LYS A 161 13.67 9.52 5.34
C LYS A 161 14.80 10.52 5.17
N VAL A 162 15.77 10.57 6.09
CA VAL A 162 16.91 11.50 5.99
C VAL A 162 17.78 11.20 4.76
N LYS A 163 17.84 9.93 4.34
CA LYS A 163 18.66 9.48 3.22
C LYS A 163 17.91 9.54 1.88
N TYR A 164 16.63 9.18 1.88
CA TYR A 164 15.88 8.92 0.65
C TYR A 164 14.69 9.85 0.41
N ALA A 165 14.17 10.52 1.43
CA ALA A 165 13.16 11.55 1.20
C ALA A 165 13.83 12.83 0.71
N LYS A 166 13.12 13.58 -0.13
CA LYS A 166 13.60 14.89 -0.62
C LYS A 166 13.72 15.92 0.51
N ASP A 167 12.82 15.85 1.50
CA ASP A 167 12.87 16.65 2.72
C ASP A 167 13.26 15.76 3.91
N PRO A 168 14.39 16.00 4.59
CA PRO A 168 14.78 15.28 5.79
C PRO A 168 13.76 15.36 6.94
N ASN A 169 12.94 16.42 6.96
CA ASN A 169 11.88 16.63 7.95
C ASN A 169 10.52 16.06 7.52
N ALA A 170 10.48 15.30 6.41
CA ALA A 170 9.28 14.65 5.93
C ALA A 170 8.59 13.82 7.03
N LYS A 171 7.27 13.78 6.95
CA LYS A 171 6.41 13.02 7.86
C LYS A 171 5.56 12.04 7.05
N LEU A 172 5.46 10.82 7.55
CA LEU A 172 4.52 9.84 7.04
C LEU A 172 3.15 10.09 7.64
N GLU A 173 2.18 10.41 6.79
CA GLU A 173 0.79 10.58 7.17
C GLU A 173 0.05 9.24 6.97
N ILE A 174 -0.31 8.61 8.08
CA ILE A 174 -0.98 7.31 8.07
C ILE A 174 -2.50 7.53 8.25
N TYR A 175 -3.30 7.04 7.29
CA TYR A 175 -4.76 7.16 7.23
C TYR A 175 -5.49 5.85 7.44
#